data_AF-A0A7S4NQ59-F1
#
_entry.id   AF-A0A7S4NQ59-F1
#
_cell.length_a   1.000
_cell.length_b   1.000
_cell.length_c   1.000
_cell.angle_alpha   90.00
_cell.angle_beta   90.00
_cell.angle_gamma   90.00
#
_symmetry.space_group_name_H-M   'P 1'
#
loop_
_entity.id
_entity.type
_entity.pdbx_description
1 polymer ?
#
loop_
_entity_poly.entity_id
_entity_poly.type
_entity_poly.pdbx_seq_one_letter_code
_entity_poly.pdbx_strand_id
1 'polypeptide(L)'
;AKHTYCPGYFDHILLDAPCSGMGLRPRFGSEFGLRLLHEYADYQRHLLKTATKLVKKGGTIVYSTCSLNPLENEANIAFAVANLGVKVVTQGERHIGGCG
;
A
#
# COMPACT_ATOMS: atom_id res chain seq x y z
N ALA A 1 -17.91 -14.60 4.66
CA ALA A 1 -17.72 -15.50 3.50
C ALA A 1 -16.32 -15.27 2.93
N LYS A 2 -15.48 -16.31 2.82
CA LYS A 2 -14.18 -16.20 2.13
C LYS A 2 -14.43 -16.24 0.61
N HIS A 3 -14.74 -15.09 0.03
CA HIS A 3 -14.79 -14.97 -1.43
C HIS A 3 -13.35 -14.89 -1.95
N THR A 4 -12.86 -16.00 -2.51
CA THR A 4 -11.60 -16.02 -3.25
C THR A 4 -11.87 -15.50 -4.66
N TYR A 5 -11.32 -14.34 -4.99
CA TYR A 5 -11.38 -13.79 -6.34
C TYR A 5 -10.33 -14.44 -7.25
N CYS A 6 -10.63 -14.58 -8.54
CA CYS A 6 -9.66 -15.04 -9.53
C CYS A 6 -8.50 -14.02 -9.66
N PRO A 7 -7.30 -14.45 -10.05
CA PRO A 7 -6.24 -13.52 -10.44
C PRO A 7 -6.70 -12.57 -11.55
N GLY A 8 -6.30 -11.31 -11.48
CA GLY A 8 -6.69 -10.30 -12.47
C GLY A 8 -8.19 -10.00 -12.53
N TYR A 9 -8.90 -10.06 -11.39
CA TYR A 9 -10.34 -9.79 -11.34
C TYR A 9 -10.66 -8.28 -11.29
N PHE A 10 -9.84 -7.47 -10.63
CA PHE A 10 -10.14 -6.06 -10.35
C PHE A 10 -9.43 -5.10 -11.32
N ASP A 11 -10.14 -4.09 -11.81
CA ASP A 11 -9.55 -2.99 -12.59
C ASP A 11 -8.69 -2.06 -11.71
N HIS A 12 -9.17 -1.78 -10.50
CA HIS A 12 -8.50 -0.91 -9.53
C HIS A 12 -8.55 -1.53 -8.13
N ILE A 13 -7.47 -1.36 -7.36
CA ILE A 13 -7.37 -1.79 -5.97
C ILE A 13 -6.85 -0.62 -5.12
N LEU A 14 -7.57 -0.29 -4.04
CA LEU A 14 -7.07 0.54 -2.96
C LEU A 14 -6.54 -0.36 -1.85
N LEU A 15 -5.24 -0.28 -1.59
CA LEU A 15 -4.58 -0.92 -0.47
C LEU A 15 -4.19 0.15 0.55
N ASP A 16 -5.15 0.49 1.40
CA ASP A 16 -4.88 1.26 2.62
C ASP A 16 -4.38 0.31 3.70
N ALA A 17 -3.06 0.21 3.81
CA ALA A 17 -2.45 -0.88 4.55
C ALA A 17 -2.36 -0.55 6.05
N PRO A 18 -2.59 -1.53 6.94
CA PRO A 18 -2.36 -1.33 8.36
C PRO A 18 -0.89 -0.95 8.59
N CYS A 19 -0.71 0.17 9.30
CA CYS A 19 0.55 0.86 9.43
C CYS A 19 0.90 1.08 10.91
N SER A 20 2.15 1.44 11.22
CA SER A 20 2.54 1.80 12.59
C SER A 20 1.83 3.07 13.13
N GLY A 21 1.23 3.88 12.27
CA GLY A 21 0.52 5.09 12.65
C GLY A 21 1.43 6.20 13.16
N MET A 22 2.73 6.16 12.83
CA MET A 22 3.72 7.17 13.26
C MET A 22 3.40 8.59 12.79
N GLY A 23 2.58 8.75 11.73
CA GLY A 23 2.15 10.05 11.22
C GLY A 23 0.93 10.65 11.92
N LEU A 24 0.27 9.92 12.83
CA LEU A 24 -0.92 10.40 13.53
C LEU A 24 -0.62 11.59 14.44
N ARG A 25 -1.57 12.53 14.54
CA ARG A 25 -1.48 13.76 15.36
C ARG A 25 -2.80 14.02 16.10
N PRO A 26 -2.78 14.37 17.41
CA PRO A 26 -1.62 14.37 18.30
C PRO A 26 -1.18 12.95 18.67
N ARG A 27 0.10 12.75 18.99
CA ARG A 27 0.65 11.44 19.35
C ARG A 27 1.17 11.47 20.78
N PHE A 28 0.38 10.95 21.71
CA PHE A 28 0.73 10.86 23.12
C PHE A 28 1.25 9.45 23.42
N GLY A 29 2.58 9.28 23.41
CA GLY A 29 3.20 8.01 23.76
C GLY A 29 2.98 6.90 22.71
N SER A 30 4.04 6.51 22.02
CA SER A 30 4.14 5.15 21.47
C SER A 30 5.58 4.95 21.03
N GLU A 31 6.30 4.12 21.77
CA GLU A 31 7.56 3.59 21.29
C GLU A 31 7.24 2.30 20.55
N PHE A 32 7.41 2.32 19.22
CA PHE A 32 7.43 1.09 18.45
C PHE A 32 8.84 0.54 18.51
N GLY A 33 8.99 -0.67 19.01
CA GLY A 33 10.26 -1.39 18.88
C GLY A 33 10.57 -1.63 17.40
N LEU A 34 11.86 -1.61 17.03
CA LEU A 34 12.32 -1.83 15.65
C LEU A 34 11.76 -3.12 15.04
N ARG A 35 11.64 -4.18 15.85
CA ARG A 35 11.02 -5.44 15.44
C ARG A 35 9.60 -5.26 14.91
N LEU A 36 8.76 -4.51 15.62
CA LEU A 36 7.37 -4.31 15.23
C LEU A 36 7.26 -3.46 13.94
N LEU A 37 8.16 -2.48 13.76
CA LEU A 37 8.23 -1.72 12.52
C LEU A 37 8.58 -2.60 11.30
N HIS A 38 9.48 -3.58 11.49
CA HIS A 38 9.79 -4.55 10.45
C HIS A 38 8.60 -5.48 10.16
N GLU A 39 7.90 -5.95 11.21
CA GLU A 39 6.71 -6.80 11.07
C GLU A 39 5.59 -6.09 10.27
N TYR A 40 5.36 -4.79 10.49
CA TYR A 40 4.43 -4.01 9.66
C TYR A 40 4.86 -3.93 8.20
N ALA A 41 6.13 -3.60 7.93
CA ALA A 41 6.64 -3.50 6.57
C ALA A 41 6.51 -4.85 5.84
N ASP A 42 6.89 -5.95 6.48
CA ASP A 42 6.78 -7.29 5.92
C ASP A 42 5.33 -7.67 5.66
N TYR A 43 4.42 -7.37 6.59
CA TYR A 43 3.00 -7.64 6.40
C TYR A 43 2.42 -6.87 5.20
N GLN A 44 2.79 -5.60 5.06
CA GLN A 44 2.39 -4.76 3.92
C GLN A 44 2.90 -5.33 2.58
N ARG A 45 4.11 -5.92 2.55
CA ARG A 45 4.62 -6.63 1.34
C ARG A 45 3.77 -7.84 0.97
N HIS A 46 3.23 -8.57 1.95
CA HIS A 46 2.32 -9.69 1.68
C HIS A 46 0.99 -9.21 1.08
N LEU A 47 0.48 -8.08 1.56
CA LEU A 47 -0.71 -7.45 1.00
C LEU A 47 -0.46 -6.94 -0.42
N LEU A 48 0.68 -6.28 -0.67
CA LEU A 48 1.09 -5.85 -2.01
C LEU A 48 1.17 -7.02 -2.99
N LYS A 49 1.80 -8.13 -2.60
CA LYS A 49 1.85 -9.37 -3.40
C LYS A 49 0.46 -9.90 -3.76
N THR A 50 -0.50 -9.76 -2.85
CA THR A 50 -1.88 -10.19 -3.08
C THR A 50 -2.57 -9.22 -4.04
N ALA A 51 -2.45 -7.92 -3.81
CA ALA A 51 -3.01 -6.89 -4.67
C ALA A 51 -2.50 -7.01 -6.12
N THR A 52 -1.20 -7.24 -6.32
CA THR A 52 -0.62 -7.39 -7.66
C THR A 52 -1.11 -8.63 -8.41
N LYS A 53 -1.48 -9.70 -7.70
CA LYS A 53 -2.09 -10.89 -8.32
C LYS A 53 -3.55 -10.66 -8.70
N LEU A 54 -4.26 -9.85 -7.94
CA LEU A 54 -5.70 -9.63 -8.10
C LEU A 54 -6.03 -8.50 -9.08
N VAL A 55 -5.13 -7.56 -9.30
CA VAL A 55 -5.30 -6.48 -10.27
C VAL A 55 -5.13 -7.02 -11.70
N LYS A 56 -5.97 -6.57 -12.62
CA LYS A 56 -5.84 -6.84 -14.05
C LYS A 56 -4.50 -6.31 -14.57
N LYS A 57 -3.98 -6.91 -15.66
CA LYS A 57 -2.86 -6.33 -16.41
C LYS A 57 -3.27 -4.93 -16.89
N GLY A 58 -2.45 -3.93 -16.58
CA GLY A 58 -2.75 -2.53 -16.89
C GLY A 58 -3.72 -1.84 -15.89
N GLY A 59 -4.24 -2.58 -14.91
CA GLY A 59 -5.00 -1.99 -13.80
C GLY A 59 -4.12 -1.23 -12.82
N THR A 60 -4.74 -0.56 -11.86
CA THR A 60 -4.05 0.36 -10.93
C THR A 60 -4.17 -0.10 -9.48
N ILE A 61 -3.07 -0.01 -8.72
CA ILE A 61 -3.07 -0.19 -7.28
C ILE A 61 -2.69 1.15 -6.64
N VAL A 62 -3.52 1.63 -5.73
CA VAL A 62 -3.16 2.73 -4.83
C VAL A 62 -2.73 2.13 -3.52
N TYR A 63 -1.47 2.34 -3.14
CA TYR A 63 -0.94 1.97 -1.84
C TYR A 63 -0.86 3.21 -0.96
N SER A 64 -1.52 3.18 0.19
CA SER A 64 -1.49 4.28 1.17
C SER A 64 -1.15 3.76 2.56
N THR A 65 -0.49 4.62 3.32
CA THR A 65 -0.26 4.41 4.76
C THR A 65 -0.47 5.72 5.50
N CYS A 66 -0.60 5.58 6.81
CA CYS A 66 -0.63 6.64 7.81
C CYS A 66 0.72 6.83 8.52
N SER A 67 1.81 6.28 7.97
CA SER A 67 3.12 6.20 8.64
C SER A 67 4.13 7.17 8.02
N LEU A 68 5.08 7.62 8.85
CA LEU A 68 6.26 8.37 8.40
C LEU A 68 7.51 7.48 8.30
N ASN A 69 7.38 6.17 8.57
CA ASN A 69 8.48 5.23 8.52
C ASN A 69 8.83 4.85 7.07
N PRO A 70 10.07 5.09 6.60
CA PRO A 70 10.48 4.75 5.23
C PRO A 70 10.41 3.26 4.90
N LEU A 71 10.48 2.38 5.92
CA LEU A 71 10.34 0.93 5.71
C LEU A 71 8.94 0.55 5.25
N GLU A 72 7.93 1.27 5.72
CA GLU A 72 6.53 1.07 5.34
C GLU A 72 6.23 1.76 4.01
N ASN A 73 6.93 2.86 3.69
CA ASN A 73 6.66 3.68 2.50
C ASN A 73 7.61 3.35 1.34
N GLU A 74 8.66 4.15 1.13
CA GLU A 74 9.52 4.10 -0.04
C GLU A 74 10.18 2.73 -0.23
N ALA A 75 10.55 2.05 0.87
CA ALA A 75 11.17 0.73 0.81
C ALA A 75 10.18 -0.35 0.30
N ASN A 76 8.90 -0.26 0.65
CA ASN A 76 7.88 -1.19 0.15
C ASN A 76 7.55 -0.93 -1.31
N ILE A 77 7.55 0.33 -1.75
CA ILE A 77 7.40 0.67 -3.17
C ILE A 77 8.60 0.18 -3.97
N ALA A 78 9.82 0.38 -3.48
CA ALA A 78 11.03 -0.14 -4.12
C ALA A 78 10.99 -1.68 -4.23
N PHE A 79 10.57 -2.37 -3.15
CA PHE A 79 10.34 -3.81 -3.18
C PHE A 79 9.32 -4.22 -4.25
N ALA A 80 8.18 -3.52 -4.33
CA ALA A 80 7.12 -3.85 -5.27
C ALA A 80 7.60 -3.69 -6.73
N VAL A 81 8.28 -2.59 -7.06
CA VAL A 81 8.84 -2.36 -8.40
C VAL A 81 9.87 -3.43 -8.77
N ALA A 82 10.78 -3.75 -7.86
CA ALA A 82 11.85 -4.72 -8.12
C ALA A 82 11.35 -6.16 -8.24
N ASN A 83 10.28 -6.55 -7.52
CA ASN A 83 9.91 -7.96 -7.34
C ASN A 83 8.52 -8.34 -7.87
N LEU A 84 7.61 -7.38 -8.07
CA LEU A 84 6.20 -7.66 -8.36
C LEU A 84 5.74 -7.21 -9.76
N GLY A 85 6.64 -6.67 -10.58
CA GLY A 85 6.33 -6.28 -11.96
C GLY A 85 5.39 -5.08 -12.08
N VAL A 86 5.36 -4.22 -11.06
CA VAL A 86 4.63 -2.95 -11.08
C VAL A 86 5.55 -1.79 -11.45
N LYS A 87 4.96 -0.72 -11.97
CA LYS A 87 5.65 0.55 -12.23
C LYS A 87 4.98 1.65 -11.42
N VAL A 88 5.77 2.54 -10.85
CA VAL A 88 5.22 3.76 -10.22
C VAL A 88 4.73 4.68 -11.33
N VAL A 89 3.54 5.22 -11.14
CA VAL A 89 2.96 6.25 -12.00
C VAL A 89 2.88 7.56 -11.20
N THR A 90 3.07 8.68 -11.86
CA THR A 90 2.86 9.98 -11.24
C THR A 90 1.38 10.15 -10.93
N GLN A 91 1.07 10.61 -9.72
CA GLN A 91 -0.28 11.04 -9.40
C GLN A 91 -0.57 12.29 -10.24
N GLY A 92 -1.49 12.18 -11.21
CA GLY A 92 -1.85 13.28 -12.11
C GLY A 92 -2.52 14.45 -11.37
N GLU A 93 -2.91 15.47 -12.14
CA GLU A 93 -3.63 16.63 -11.61
C GLU A 93 -4.88 16.17 -10.84
N ARG A 94 -4.97 16.62 -9.59
CA ARG A 94 -6.10 16.33 -8.71
C ARG A 94 -7.27 17.21 -9.14
N HIS A 95 -8.23 16.65 -9.88
CA HIS A 95 -9.54 17.29 -10.01
C HIS A 95 -10.29 17.16 -8.67
N ILE A 96 -10.09 18.13 -7.78
CA ILE A 96 -10.87 18.25 -6.55
C ILE A 96 -12.18 18.96 -6.92
N GLY A 97 -13.27 18.19 -6.98
CA GLY A 97 -14.61 18.70 -7.30
C GLY A 97 -14.80 19.01 -8.78
N GLY A 98 -15.20 17.99 -9.54
CA GLY A 98 -15.72 18.13 -10.90
C GLY A 98 -17.03 17.36 -11.03
N CYS A 99 -17.97 17.87 -11.82
CA CYS A 99 -19.07 17.06 -12.32
C CYS A 99 -18.47 16.05 -13.30
N GLY A 100 -18.54 14.76 -12.94
CA GLY A 100 -18.22 13.67 -13.88
C GLY A 100 -19.14 13.68 -15.09
#